data_AF-A0A2E4CDH8-F1
#
_entry.id   AF-A0A2E4CDH8-F1
#
_cell.length_a   1.000
_cell.length_b   1.000
_cell.length_c   1.000
_cell.angle_alpha   90.00
_cell.angle_beta   90.00
_cell.angle_gamma   90.00
#
_symmetry.space_group_name_H-M   'P 1'
#
loop_
_entity.id
_entity.type
_entity.pdbx_description
1 polymer ?
#
loop_
_entity_poly.entity_id
_entity_poly.type
_entity_poly.pdbx_seq_one_letter_code
_entity_poly.pdbx_strand_id
1 'polypeptide(L)'
;MAKRNDLKKRLKAADRRRSRRQAAQGSAIKTAPSQPSVSPSDMIVERLLSYVSEDKSPSDVVAIAALKACARGDLPTKDPARTLAIKVEEVASQPGVTARAYRGALKELIEAAALHGGSQKETPDAFLAYLSILAGSI
;
A
#
# COMPACT_ATOMS: atom_id res chain seq x y z
N MET A 1 62.98 -15.66 5.28
CA MET A 1 62.05 -15.32 4.16
C MET A 1 60.58 -15.06 4.59
N ALA A 2 60.26 -14.88 5.88
CA ALA A 2 58.88 -14.72 6.36
C ALA A 2 58.24 -13.34 6.05
N LYS A 3 59.03 -12.26 6.05
CA LYS A 3 58.53 -10.88 5.86
C LYS A 3 57.86 -10.63 4.49
N ARG A 4 58.24 -11.38 3.45
CA ARG A 4 57.70 -11.21 2.08
C ARG A 4 56.29 -11.80 1.93
N ASN A 5 55.97 -12.85 2.68
CA ASN A 5 54.64 -13.48 2.62
C ASN A 5 53.58 -12.66 3.36
N ASP A 6 53.93 -12.04 4.49
CA ASP A 6 53.01 -11.13 5.19
C ASP A 6 52.71 -9.87 4.40
N LEU A 7 53.72 -9.34 3.70
CA LEU A 7 53.53 -8.18 2.83
C LEU A 7 52.55 -8.49 1.68
N LYS A 8 52.70 -9.66 1.03
CA LYS A 8 51.77 -10.13 -0.01
C LYS A 8 50.35 -10.35 0.52
N LYS A 9 50.20 -10.91 1.72
CA LYS A 9 48.88 -11.08 2.37
C LYS A 9 48.22 -9.74 2.69
N ARG A 10 48.97 -8.77 3.22
CA ARG A 10 48.48 -7.41 3.51
C ARG A 10 48.06 -6.66 2.25
N LEU A 11 48.85 -6.74 1.18
CA LEU A 11 48.50 -6.16 -0.13
C LEU A 11 47.22 -6.76 -0.71
N LYS A 12 47.08 -8.10 -0.68
CA LYS A 12 45.87 -8.79 -1.16
C LYS A 12 44.62 -8.43 -0.34
N ALA A 13 44.77 -8.23 0.97
CA ALA A 13 43.67 -7.77 1.84
C ALA A 13 43.27 -6.31 1.57
N ALA A 14 44.24 -5.43 1.30
CA ALA A 14 43.99 -4.04 0.94
C ALA A 14 43.28 -3.92 -0.41
N ASP A 15 43.69 -4.72 -1.40
CA ASP A 15 43.09 -4.75 -2.73
C ASP A 15 41.64 -5.26 -2.71
N ARG A 16 41.37 -6.34 -1.96
CA ARG A 16 39.99 -6.82 -1.70
C ARG A 16 39.10 -5.74 -1.06
N ARG A 17 39.64 -4.91 -0.18
CA ARG A 17 38.89 -3.78 0.41
C ARG A 17 38.61 -2.67 -0.61
N ARG A 18 39.55 -2.42 -1.52
CA ARG A 18 39.41 -1.40 -2.57
C ARG A 18 38.35 -1.81 -3.61
N SER A 19 38.36 -3.07 -4.03
CA SER A 19 37.37 -3.63 -4.96
C SER A 19 35.95 -3.61 -4.37
N ARG A 20 35.77 -3.90 -3.07
CA ARG A 20 34.47 -3.72 -2.39
C ARG A 20 33.99 -2.27 -2.32
N ARG A 21 34.89 -1.30 -2.14
CA ARG A 21 34.50 0.12 -2.11
C ARG A 21 34.08 0.64 -3.48
N GLN A 22 34.71 0.18 -4.56
CA GLN A 22 34.31 0.54 -5.92
C GLN A 22 32.98 -0.10 -6.34
N ALA A 23 32.67 -1.33 -5.88
CA ALA A 23 31.35 -1.91 -6.07
C ALA A 23 30.23 -1.16 -5.32
N ALA A 24 30.56 -0.46 -4.23
CA ALA A 24 29.62 0.38 -3.48
C ALA A 24 29.44 1.79 -4.07
N GLN A 25 30.30 2.23 -5.00
CA GLN A 25 30.24 3.56 -5.64
C GLN A 25 29.91 3.50 -7.14
N GLY A 26 29.64 2.30 -7.68
CA GLY A 26 29.38 2.06 -9.10
C GLY A 26 27.92 1.83 -9.48
N SER A 27 26.95 2.30 -8.68
CA SER A 27 25.57 2.43 -9.15
C SER A 27 25.29 3.91 -9.31
N ALA A 28 25.59 4.42 -10.50
CA ALA A 28 24.82 5.54 -11.02
C ALA A 28 23.37 5.06 -11.02
N ILE A 29 22.65 5.40 -9.95
CA ILE A 29 21.22 5.26 -9.86
C ILE A 29 20.73 6.09 -11.03
N LYS A 30 20.44 5.43 -12.16
CA LYS A 30 19.40 5.91 -13.07
C LYS A 30 18.20 6.03 -12.14
N THR A 31 17.96 7.24 -11.62
CA THR A 31 16.66 7.59 -11.06
C THR A 31 15.71 7.26 -12.17
N ALA A 32 15.01 6.12 -12.01
CA ALA A 32 13.89 5.78 -12.85
C ALA A 32 13.00 7.03 -12.89
N PRO A 33 12.44 7.39 -14.05
CA PRO A 33 11.53 8.53 -14.13
C PRO A 33 10.54 8.38 -12.97
N SER A 34 10.50 9.42 -12.13
CA SER A 34 9.60 9.49 -10.99
C SER A 34 8.19 9.38 -11.56
N GLN A 35 7.69 8.15 -11.68
CA GLN A 35 6.28 7.96 -11.96
C GLN A 35 5.54 8.66 -10.81
N PRO A 36 4.48 9.42 -11.10
CA PRO A 36 3.64 9.94 -10.04
C PRO A 36 3.32 8.77 -9.11
N SER A 37 3.62 8.94 -7.82
CA SER A 37 3.41 7.89 -6.83
C SER A 37 1.90 7.64 -6.75
N VAL A 38 1.41 6.70 -7.54
CA VAL A 38 0.03 6.26 -7.48
C VAL A 38 -0.14 5.58 -6.13
N SER A 39 -0.84 6.25 -5.20
CA SER A 39 -1.16 5.72 -3.88
C SER A 39 -2.39 4.82 -4.02
N PRO A 40 -2.25 3.48 -3.89
CA PRO A 40 -3.39 2.59 -4.01
C PRO A 40 -4.43 2.86 -2.90
N SER A 41 -3.99 3.34 -1.73
CA SER A 41 -4.87 3.74 -0.63
C SER A 41 -5.80 4.87 -1.05
N ASP A 42 -5.26 5.92 -1.69
CA ASP A 42 -6.05 7.07 -2.14
C ASP A 42 -7.05 6.66 -3.23
N MET A 43 -6.65 5.78 -4.16
CA MET A 43 -7.54 5.24 -5.18
C MET A 43 -8.68 4.39 -4.59
N ILE A 44 -8.37 3.56 -3.59
CA ILE A 44 -9.40 2.76 -2.90
C ILE A 44 -10.37 3.69 -2.16
N VAL A 45 -9.86 4.72 -1.46
CA VAL A 45 -10.68 5.73 -0.77
C VAL A 45 -11.58 6.46 -1.76
N GLU A 46 -11.05 6.88 -2.91
CA GLU A 46 -11.82 7.51 -3.99
C GLU A 46 -12.97 6.60 -4.45
N ARG A 47 -12.70 5.30 -4.67
CA ARG A 47 -13.75 4.33 -5.04
C ARG A 47 -14.81 4.17 -3.97
N LEU A 48 -14.43 4.16 -2.69
CA LEU A 48 -15.36 4.09 -1.57
C LEU A 48 -16.26 5.34 -1.52
N LEU A 49 -15.67 6.55 -1.56
CA LEU A 49 -16.41 7.81 -1.47
C LEU A 49 -17.26 8.09 -2.72
N SER A 50 -16.79 7.70 -3.91
CA SER A 50 -17.60 7.76 -5.14
C SER A 50 -18.84 6.88 -5.01
N TYR A 51 -18.70 5.67 -4.46
CA TYR A 51 -19.83 4.78 -4.24
C TYR A 51 -20.81 5.32 -3.19
N VAL A 52 -20.32 6.02 -2.16
CA VAL A 52 -21.17 6.73 -1.19
C VAL A 52 -21.97 7.84 -1.87
N SER A 53 -21.32 8.61 -2.75
CA SER A 53 -21.91 9.76 -3.45
C SER A 53 -22.92 9.37 -4.55
N GLU A 54 -22.80 8.17 -5.12
CA GLU A 54 -23.76 7.60 -6.09
C GLU A 54 -25.11 7.16 -5.45
N ASP A 55 -25.54 7.80 -4.36
CA ASP A 55 -26.79 7.53 -3.63
C ASP A 55 -26.94 6.09 -3.08
N LYS A 56 -25.83 5.36 -2.92
CA LYS A 56 -25.86 4.01 -2.33
C LYS A 56 -25.65 4.00 -0.82
N SER A 57 -25.26 5.15 -0.24
CA SER A 57 -25.02 5.40 1.19
C SER A 57 -24.63 4.13 1.96
N PRO A 58 -23.53 3.45 1.57
CA PRO A 58 -23.12 2.24 2.25
C PRO A 58 -22.77 2.60 3.69
N SER A 59 -23.15 1.75 4.63
CA SER A 59 -22.63 1.88 5.99
C SER A 59 -21.17 1.43 6.05
N ASP A 60 -20.47 1.82 7.10
CA ASP A 60 -19.13 1.32 7.44
C ASP A 60 -19.08 -0.21 7.38
N VAL A 61 -20.15 -0.89 7.82
CA VAL A 61 -20.24 -2.36 7.79
C VAL A 61 -20.09 -2.89 6.36
N VAL A 62 -20.71 -2.23 5.38
CA VAL A 62 -20.64 -2.60 3.96
C VAL A 62 -19.25 -2.31 3.40
N ALA A 63 -18.68 -1.14 3.71
CA ALA A 63 -17.33 -0.75 3.27
C ALA A 63 -16.26 -1.71 3.82
N ILE A 64 -16.32 -2.02 5.12
CA ILE A 64 -15.40 -2.94 5.79
C ILE A 64 -15.57 -4.36 5.26
N ALA A 65 -16.81 -4.80 5.00
CA ALA A 65 -17.06 -6.12 4.42
C ALA A 65 -16.43 -6.25 3.02
N ALA A 66 -16.55 -5.23 2.17
CA ALA A 66 -15.93 -5.19 0.85
C ALA A 66 -14.40 -5.22 0.95
N LEU A 67 -13.79 -4.34 1.76
CA LEU A 67 -12.33 -4.30 1.95
C LEU A 67 -11.77 -5.64 2.45
N LYS A 68 -12.43 -6.26 3.44
CA LYS A 68 -12.04 -7.58 3.97
C LYS A 68 -12.21 -8.70 2.94
N ALA A 69 -13.14 -8.59 2.00
CA ALA A 69 -13.33 -9.58 0.95
C ALA A 69 -12.21 -9.45 -0.10
N CYS A 70 -11.93 -8.23 -0.56
CA CYS A 70 -10.79 -7.93 -1.43
C CYS A 70 -9.45 -8.38 -0.83
N ALA A 71 -9.25 -8.17 0.48
CA ALA A 71 -8.02 -8.60 1.17
C ALA A 71 -7.87 -10.13 1.21
N ARG A 72 -8.98 -10.86 1.19
CA ARG A 72 -9.02 -12.32 1.15
C ARG A 72 -9.02 -12.90 -0.26
N GLY A 73 -9.23 -12.08 -1.29
CA GLY A 73 -9.45 -12.53 -2.66
C GLY A 73 -10.78 -13.27 -2.81
N ASP A 74 -11.78 -12.85 -2.05
CA ASP A 74 -13.13 -13.42 -2.05
C ASP A 74 -14.15 -12.34 -2.42
N LEU A 75 -15.36 -12.76 -2.81
CA LEU A 75 -16.42 -11.87 -3.22
C LEU A 75 -17.59 -11.94 -2.23
N PRO A 76 -18.05 -10.80 -1.68
CA PRO A 76 -19.21 -10.80 -0.78
C PRO A 76 -20.46 -11.38 -1.44
N THR A 77 -21.26 -12.12 -0.68
CA THR A 77 -22.51 -12.73 -1.16
C THR A 77 -23.68 -11.75 -1.18
N LYS A 78 -23.60 -10.64 -0.44
CA LYS A 78 -24.66 -9.63 -0.33
C LYS A 78 -24.34 -8.40 -1.18
N ASP A 79 -25.27 -7.99 -2.02
CA ASP A 79 -25.33 -6.63 -2.57
C ASP A 79 -25.79 -5.72 -1.42
N PRO A 80 -24.97 -4.75 -0.94
CA PRO A 80 -24.13 -3.83 -1.73
C PRO A 80 -22.61 -4.05 -1.60
N ALA A 81 -22.17 -4.87 -0.65
CA ALA A 81 -20.74 -5.11 -0.41
C ALA A 81 -20.05 -5.76 -1.61
N ARG A 82 -20.78 -6.61 -2.35
CA ARG A 82 -20.31 -7.24 -3.58
C ARG A 82 -19.95 -6.21 -4.65
N THR A 83 -20.86 -5.28 -4.94
CA THR A 83 -20.62 -4.23 -5.94
C THR A 83 -19.43 -3.36 -5.55
N LEU A 84 -19.32 -3.03 -4.27
CA LEU A 84 -18.21 -2.22 -3.76
C LEU A 84 -16.88 -2.96 -3.87
N ALA A 85 -16.84 -4.25 -3.54
CA ALA A 85 -15.64 -5.08 -3.67
C ALA A 85 -15.14 -5.14 -5.12
N ILE A 86 -16.05 -5.28 -6.10
CA ILE A 86 -15.69 -5.26 -7.54
C ILE A 86 -15.04 -3.93 -7.91
N LYS A 87 -15.63 -2.79 -7.51
CA LYS A 87 -15.06 -1.46 -7.80
C LYS A 87 -13.69 -1.25 -7.15
N VAL A 88 -13.48 -1.79 -5.95
CA VAL A 88 -12.20 -1.73 -5.24
C VAL A 88 -11.14 -2.62 -5.92
N GLU A 89 -11.54 -3.80 -6.41
CA GLU A 89 -10.63 -4.70 -7.14
C GLU A 89 -10.09 -4.11 -8.44
N GLU A 90 -10.84 -3.22 -9.12
CA GLU A 90 -10.33 -2.49 -10.29
C GLU A 90 -9.03 -1.73 -10.01
N VAL A 91 -8.80 -1.29 -8.76
CA VAL A 91 -7.56 -0.62 -8.36
C VAL A 91 -6.35 -1.53 -8.52
N ALA A 92 -6.51 -2.84 -8.31
CA ALA A 92 -5.42 -3.81 -8.48
C ALA A 92 -4.95 -3.93 -9.93
N SER A 93 -5.79 -3.57 -10.90
CA SER A 93 -5.48 -3.57 -12.33
C SER A 93 -4.91 -2.24 -12.84
N GLN A 94 -4.80 -1.23 -11.98
CA GLN A 94 -4.34 0.10 -12.39
C GLN A 94 -2.83 0.12 -12.71
N PRO A 95 -2.41 0.83 -13.78
CA PRO A 95 -0.99 0.96 -14.10
C PRO A 95 -0.19 1.51 -12.93
N GLY A 96 0.89 0.83 -12.56
CA GLY A 96 1.76 1.23 -11.43
C GLY A 96 1.35 0.68 -10.07
N VAL A 97 0.17 0.03 -9.95
CA VAL A 97 -0.23 -0.63 -8.70
C VAL A 97 0.32 -2.05 -8.68
N THR A 98 1.23 -2.31 -7.72
CA THR A 98 1.72 -3.68 -7.48
C THR A 98 0.76 -4.43 -6.56
N ALA A 99 0.66 -5.76 -6.72
CA ALA A 99 -0.15 -6.60 -5.84
C ALA A 99 0.23 -6.43 -4.35
N ARG A 100 1.51 -6.19 -4.05
CA ARG A 100 1.99 -5.91 -2.69
C ARG A 100 1.47 -4.58 -2.17
N ALA A 101 1.54 -3.52 -2.98
CA ALA A 101 1.07 -2.19 -2.60
C ALA A 101 -0.46 -2.17 -2.41
N TYR A 102 -1.21 -2.84 -3.30
CA TYR A 102 -2.66 -3.01 -3.17
C TYR A 102 -3.05 -3.74 -1.87
N ARG A 103 -2.42 -4.88 -1.58
CA ARG A 103 -2.67 -5.61 -0.32
C ARG A 103 -2.27 -4.81 0.92
N GLY A 104 -1.18 -4.03 0.84
CA GLY A 104 -0.77 -3.12 1.89
C GLY A 104 -1.84 -2.07 2.19
N ALA A 105 -2.32 -1.39 1.14
CA ALA A 105 -3.38 -0.39 1.23
C ALA A 105 -4.68 -0.95 1.82
N LEU A 106 -5.12 -2.14 1.38
CA LEU A 106 -6.28 -2.81 1.97
C LEU A 106 -6.11 -3.06 3.47
N LYS A 107 -4.91 -3.50 3.88
CA LYS A 107 -4.61 -3.77 5.29
C LYS A 107 -4.64 -2.49 6.13
N GLU A 108 -4.00 -1.43 5.64
CA GLU A 108 -3.98 -0.12 6.29
C GLU A 108 -5.40 0.44 6.47
N LEU A 109 -6.24 0.35 5.44
CA LEU A 109 -7.64 0.81 5.51
C LEU A 109 -8.50 -0.04 6.46
N ILE A 110 -8.28 -1.35 6.51
CA ILE A 110 -8.97 -2.24 7.47
C ILE A 110 -8.53 -1.92 8.92
N GLU A 111 -7.26 -1.63 9.13
CA GLU A 111 -6.73 -1.21 10.44
C GLU A 111 -7.30 0.15 10.86
N ALA A 112 -7.33 1.12 9.95
CA ALA A 112 -7.99 2.40 10.19
C ALA A 112 -9.47 2.20 10.55
N ALA A 113 -10.21 1.40 9.79
CA ALA A 113 -11.61 1.11 10.09
C ALA A 113 -11.81 0.45 11.46
N ALA A 114 -10.87 -0.39 11.91
CA ALA A 114 -10.93 -1.00 13.24
C ALA A 114 -10.83 0.04 14.37
N LEU A 115 -10.08 1.13 14.17
CA LEU A 115 -9.98 2.24 15.15
C LEU A 115 -11.31 2.98 15.30
N HIS A 116 -12.14 2.99 14.26
CA HIS A 116 -13.46 3.64 14.26
C HIS A 116 -14.61 2.67 14.62
N GLY A 117 -14.37 1.35 14.59
CA GLY A 117 -15.38 0.33 14.85
C GLY A 117 -15.90 0.31 16.30
N GLY A 118 -15.09 0.76 17.27
CA GLY A 118 -15.51 0.88 18.67
C GLY A 118 -16.58 1.96 18.91
N SER A 119 -16.64 2.97 18.04
CA SER A 119 -17.54 4.12 18.16
C SER A 119 -18.85 3.95 17.39
N GLN A 120 -19.11 2.80 16.77
CA GLN A 120 -20.29 2.56 15.93
C GLN A 120 -21.64 2.87 16.59
N LYS A 121 -21.74 2.78 17.93
CA LYS A 121 -22.96 3.13 18.67
C LYS A 121 -23.16 4.63 18.89
N GLU A 122 -22.07 5.39 18.95
CA GLU A 122 -22.07 6.83 19.25
C GLU A 122 -21.98 7.66 17.96
N THR A 123 -21.19 7.18 17.01
CA THR A 123 -20.94 7.79 15.71
C THR A 123 -21.08 6.72 14.62
N PRO A 124 -22.29 6.53 14.05
CA PRO A 124 -22.45 5.67 12.91
C PRO A 124 -21.62 6.21 11.73
N ASP A 125 -21.09 5.30 10.93
CA ASP A 125 -20.34 5.62 9.70
C ASP A 125 -19.11 6.51 9.91
N ALA A 126 -18.50 6.44 11.11
CA ALA A 126 -17.34 7.23 11.50
C ALA A 126 -16.12 6.97 10.63
N PHE A 127 -15.96 5.75 10.10
CA PHE A 127 -14.85 5.46 9.19
C PHE A 127 -15.04 6.14 7.84
N LEU A 128 -16.22 6.06 7.23
CA LEU A 128 -16.51 6.78 5.98
C LEU A 128 -16.44 8.31 6.15
N ALA A 129 -16.91 8.84 7.27
CA ALA A 129 -16.78 10.26 7.60
C ALA A 129 -15.31 10.69 7.71
N TYR A 130 -14.48 9.88 8.39
CA TYR A 130 -13.04 10.10 8.47
C TYR A 130 -12.37 10.11 7.09
N LEU A 131 -12.73 9.16 6.22
CA LEU A 131 -12.21 9.11 4.85
C LEU A 131 -12.61 10.34 4.03
N SER A 132 -13.84 10.83 4.17
CA SER A 132 -14.31 12.04 3.48
C SER A 132 -13.49 13.29 3.86
N ILE A 133 -13.17 13.42 5.16
CA ILE A 133 -12.32 14.51 5.66
C ILE A 133 -10.90 14.40 5.09
N LEU A 134 -10.31 13.20 5.09
CA LEU A 134 -8.97 12.99 4.54
C LEU A 134 -8.89 13.26 3.03
N ALA A 135 -9.95 12.92 2.28
CA ALA A 135 -10.02 13.15 0.84
C ALA A 135 -10.29 14.62 0.48
N GLY A 136 -10.52 15.50 1.48
CA GLY A 136 -10.84 16.91 1.25
C GLY A 136 -12.22 17.14 0.64
N SER A 137 -13.15 16.19 0.80
CA SER A 137 -14.48 16.21 0.17
C SER A 137 -15.54 16.95 1.00
N ILE A 138 -15.14 18.01 1.71
CA ILE A 138 -16.02 18.86 2.54
C ILE A 138 -16.53 20.06 1.75
#